data_AF-A0A8S2GBP2-F1
#
_entry.id   AF-A0A8S2GBP2-F1
#
_cell.length_a   1.000
_cell.length_b   1.000
_cell.length_c   1.000
_cell.angle_alpha   90.00
_cell.angle_beta   90.00
_cell.angle_gamma   90.00
#
_symmetry.space_group_name_H-M   'P 1'
#
loop_
_entity.id
_entity.type
_entity.pdbx_description
1 polymer ?
#
loop_
_entity_poly.entity_id
_entity_poly.type
_entity_poly.pdbx_seq_one_letter_code
_entity_poly.pdbx_strand_id
1 'polypeptide(L)' 'LFNIVHAYERRSEKFDTILGTLLGTRTSDSIEVTDSFVVPHLTHGEALYNVDYASSMASFYRKVNSSQTTVGW' A
#
# COMPACT_ATOMS: atom_id res chain seq x y z
N LEU A 1 6.03 -9.26 0.98
CA LEU A 1 6.19 -9.54 2.43
C LEU A 1 7.26 -8.66 3.08
N PHE A 2 8.50 -8.64 2.56
CA PHE A 2 9.60 -7.85 3.12
C PHE A 2 9.26 -6.36 3.27
N ASN A 3 8.60 -5.76 2.27
CA ASN A 3 8.19 -4.34 2.31
C ASN A 3 7.25 -4.02 3.48
N ILE A 4 6.36 -4.94 3.85
CA ILE A 4 5.42 -4.77 4.96
C ILE A 4 6.18 -4.80 6.30
N VAL A 5 7.06 -5.79 6.48
CA VAL A 5 7.86 -5.93 7.72
C VAL A 5 8.80 -4.73 7.88
N HIS A 6 9.53 -4.37 6.83
CA HIS A 6 10.44 -3.23 6.85
C HIS A 6 9.71 -1.90 7.13
N ALA A 7 8.48 -1.73 6.60
CA ALA A 7 7.69 -0.56 6.91
C ALA A 7 7.13 -0.58 8.35
N TYR A 8 6.82 -1.76 8.89
CA TYR A 8 6.39 -1.93 10.27
C TYR A 8 7.51 -1.60 11.28
N GLU A 9 8.76 -1.95 10.96
CA GLU A 9 9.93 -1.62 11.80
C GLU A 9 10.28 -0.14 11.77
N ARG A 10 10.09 0.53 10.62
CA ARG A 10 10.42 1.95 10.44
C ARG A 10 9.32 2.91 10.90
N ARG A 11 8.20 2.38 11.40
CA ARG A 11 7.10 3.22 11.89
C ARG A 11 7.57 4.04 13.09
N SER A 12 6.96 5.22 13.27
CA SER A 12 7.12 5.95 14.52
C SER A 12 6.49 5.15 15.66
N GLU A 13 7.15 5.07 16.82
CA GLU A 13 6.69 4.33 18.01
C GLU A 13 5.27 4.70 18.48
N LYS A 14 4.71 5.80 17.96
CA LYS A 14 3.35 6.26 18.23
C LYS A 14 2.25 5.52 17.46
N PHE A 15 2.60 4.68 16.48
CA PHE A 15 1.64 3.92 15.68
C PHE A 15 1.75 2.44 16.03
N ASP A 16 0.65 1.79 16.43
CA ASP A 16 0.66 0.34 16.71
C ASP A 16 0.50 -0.52 15.45
N THR A 17 -0.09 0.07 14.41
CA THR A 17 -0.42 -0.58 13.14
C THR A 17 0.10 0.22 11.95
N ILE A 18 0.28 -0.46 10.82
CA ILE A 18 0.54 0.18 9.53
C ILE A 18 -0.63 -0.14 8.59
N LEU A 19 -0.92 0.78 7.68
CA LEU A 19 -1.96 0.61 6.67
C LEU A 19 -1.32 0.90 5.31
N GLY A 20 -1.60 0.07 4.32
CA GLY A 20 -0.91 0.13 3.04
C GLY A 20 -1.80 -0.28 1.89
N THR A 21 -1.26 -0.20 0.69
CA THR A 21 -1.91 -0.62 -0.54
C THR A 21 -1.09 -1.73 -1.16
N LEU A 22 -1.76 -2.77 -1.63
CA LEU A 22 -1.18 -3.90 -2.34
C LEU A 22 -1.24 -3.65 -3.85
N LEU A 23 -0.11 -3.85 -4.52
CA LEU A 23 0.06 -3.73 -5.96
C LEU A 23 0.32 -5.10 -6.57
N GLY A 24 -0.26 -5.32 -7.74
CA GLY A 24 -0.21 -6.63 -8.36
C GLY A 24 -0.91 -6.68 -9.70
N THR A 25 -1.06 -7.90 -10.19
CA THR A 25 -1.85 -8.23 -11.37
C THR A 25 -3.03 -9.08 -10.93
N ARG A 26 -4.18 -8.86 -11.58
CA ARG A 26 -5.39 -9.66 -11.36
C ARG A 26 -5.68 -10.47 -12.61
N THR A 27 -5.75 -11.78 -12.45
CA THR A 27 -6.23 -12.73 -13.44
C THR A 27 -7.64 -13.19 -13.05
N SER A 28 -8.36 -13.90 -13.93
CA SER A 28 -9.74 -14.37 -13.63
C SER A 28 -9.82 -15.19 -12.33
N ASP A 29 -8.83 -16.05 -12.07
CA ASP A 29 -8.87 -16.98 -10.94
C ASP A 29 -7.83 -16.69 -9.84
N SER A 30 -6.95 -15.71 -10.04
CA SER A 30 -5.85 -15.44 -9.11
C SER A 30 -5.47 -13.96 -9.06
N ILE A 31 -4.92 -13.56 -7.90
CA ILE A 31 -4.33 -12.24 -7.69
C ILE A 31 -2.87 -12.46 -7.33
N GLU A 32 -1.97 -11.92 -8.15
CA GLU A 32 -0.54 -11.96 -7.88
C GLU A 32 -0.10 -10.64 -7.29
N VAL A 33 0.24 -10.65 -6.00
CA VAL A 33 0.75 -9.48 -5.28
C VAL A 33 2.25 -9.42 -5.48
N THR A 34 2.71 -8.41 -6.22
CA THR A 34 4.13 -8.24 -6.54
C THR A 34 4.79 -7.13 -5.73
N ASP A 35 4.04 -6.13 -5.28
CA ASP A 35 4.56 -5.05 -4.46
C ASP A 35 3.51 -4.50 -3.47
N SER A 36 3.93 -3.66 -2.53
CA SER A 36 3.08 -3.03 -1.52
C SER A 36 3.74 -1.77 -0.99
N PHE A 37 2.96 -0.70 -0.75
CA PHE A 37 3.45 0.52 -0.13
C PHE A 37 2.57 0.95 1.04
N VAL A 38 3.14 1.66 2.01
CA VAL A 38 2.41 2.17 3.18
C VAL A 38 1.79 3.52 2.87
N VAL A 39 0.54 3.68 3.29
CA VAL A 39 -0.20 4.94 3.19
C VAL A 39 -0.18 5.61 4.56
N PRO A 40 0.18 6.90 4.64
CA PRO A 40 0.05 7.66 5.87
C PRO A 40 -1.40 7.62 6.36
N HIS A 41 -1.60 7.15 7.59
CA HIS A 41 -2.89 7.09 8.25
C HIS A 41 -2.80 7.80 9.61
N LEU A 42 -3.90 8.41 10.06
CA LEU A 42 -4.01 8.98 11.39
C LEU A 42 -4.61 7.91 12.32
N THR A 43 -3.92 7.61 13.42
CA THR A 43 -4.33 6.57 14.39
C THR A 43 -5.38 7.06 15.39
N HIS A 44 -5.56 8.37 15.55
CA HIS A 44 -6.46 8.90 16.57
C HIS A 44 -7.92 8.93 16.07
N GLY A 45 -8.61 7.80 16.28
CA GLY A 45 -10.06 7.70 16.20
C GLY A 45 -10.57 7.10 14.90
N GLU A 46 -10.53 7.88 13.82
CA GLU A 46 -10.92 7.42 12.49
C GLU A 46 -9.67 7.22 11.65
N ALA A 47 -9.44 5.98 11.20
CA ALA A 47 -8.36 5.67 10.28
C ALA A 47 -8.64 6.36 8.93
N LEU A 48 -8.21 7.61 8.80
CA LEU A 48 -8.34 8.38 7.58
C LEU A 48 -7.30 7.87 6.58
N TYR A 49 -7.75 7.00 5.68
CA TYR A 49 -6.96 6.57 4.54
C TYR A 49 -6.85 7.71 3.53
N ASN A 50 -5.63 8.15 3.25
CA ASN A 50 -5.41 9.20 2.27
C ASN A 50 -5.49 8.63 0.84
N VAL A 51 -6.71 8.68 0.28
CA VAL A 51 -7.02 8.20 -1.08
C VAL A 51 -6.22 8.95 -2.15
N ASP A 52 -5.97 10.24 -1.96
CA ASP A 52 -5.21 11.07 -2.90
C ASP A 52 -3.74 10.67 -2.95
N TYR A 53 -3.15 10.39 -1.78
CA TYR A 53 -1.81 9.87 -1.66
C TYR A 53 -1.70 8.50 -2.32
N ALA A 54 -2.63 7.59 -2.03
CA ALA A 54 -2.65 6.27 -2.62
C ALA A 54 -2.78 6.31 -4.15
N SER A 55 -3.65 7.18 -4.66
CA SER A 55 -3.86 7.37 -6.11
C SER A 55 -2.61 7.93 -6.79
N SER A 56 -1.99 8.95 -6.18
CA SER A 56 -0.73 9.52 -6.66
C SER A 56 0.37 8.48 -6.69
N MET A 57 0.52 7.71 -5.61
CA MET A 57 1.54 6.67 -5.50
C MET A 57 1.31 5.55 -6.52
N ALA A 58 0.09 5.04 -6.64
CA ALA A 58 -0.27 4.05 -7.66
C ALA A 58 0.05 4.55 -9.08
N SER A 59 -0.19 5.84 -9.36
CA SER A 59 0.17 6.43 -10.66
C SER A 59 1.68 6.43 -10.92
N PHE A 60 2.50 6.64 -9.89
CA PHE A 60 3.96 6.56 -9.99
C PHE A 60 4.42 5.13 -10.26
N TYR A 61 3.91 4.17 -9.50
CA TYR A 61 4.20 2.75 -9.74
C TYR A 61 3.78 2.31 -11.14
N ARG A 62 2.64 2.79 -11.64
CA ARG A 62 2.19 2.51 -13.00
C ARG A 62 3.11 3.08 -14.08
N LYS A 63 3.80 4.19 -13.83
CA LYS A 63 4.82 4.73 -14.75
C LYS A 63 6.08 3.85 -14.79
N VAL A 64 6.44 3.23 -13.67
CA VAL A 64 7.58 2.30 -13.58
C VAL A 64 7.21 0.95 -14.21
N ASN A 65 6.01 0.46 -13.90
CA ASN A 65 5.48 -0.79 -14.39
C ASN A 65 4.00 -0.65 -14.73
N SER A 66 3.69 -0.53 -16.03
CA SER A 66 2.32 -0.34 -16.52
C SER A 66 1.41 -1.55 -16.35
N SER A 67 1.98 -2.74 -16.09
CA SER A 67 1.22 -3.97 -15.84
C SER A 67 0.67 -4.08 -14.42
N GLN A 68 1.25 -3.36 -13.45
CA GLN A 68 0.78 -3.37 -12.07
C GLN A 68 -0.44 -2.45 -11.90
N THR A 69 -1.40 -2.95 -11.12
CA THR A 69 -2.57 -2.21 -10.66
C THR A 69 -2.71 -2.36 -9.15
N THR A 70 -3.49 -1.49 -8.54
CA THR A 70 -3.95 -1.66 -7.16
C THR A 70 -4.85 -2.89 -7.08
N VAL A 71 -4.49 -3.85 -6.22
CA VAL A 71 -5.24 -5.10 -6.01
C VAL A 71 -5.91 -5.17 -4.64
N GLY A 72 -5.53 -4.32 -3.68
CA GLY A 72 -6.14 -4.27 -2.34
C GLY A 72 -5.44 -3.29 -1.39
N TRP A 73 -5.83 -3.32 -0.11
CA TRP A 73 -5.25 -2.58 1.02
C TRP A 73 -5.37 -3.40 2.31
#